data_AF-K0JYE7-F1
#
_entry.id   AF-K0JYE7-F1
#
_cell.length_a   1.000
_cell.length_b   1.000
_cell.length_c   1.000
_cell.angle_alpha   90.00
_cell.angle_beta   90.00
_cell.angle_gamma   90.00
#
_symmetry.space_group_name_H-M   'P 1'
#
loop_
_entity.id
_entity.type
_entity.pdbx_description
1 polymer ?
#
loop_
_entity_poly.entity_id
_entity_poly.type
_entity_poly.pdbx_seq_one_letter_code
_entity_poly.pdbx_strand_id
1 'polypeptide(L)'
;MSVIIHCSGPLAIPSAHHPWRHPRTGSGPGEPARAVVRPLRGVAGPRAWLCRVARFQETGQRHFVAQIEQAGVEAGAEVRWHSDHWLAELVTDERRALIIGQVFPLNNAAAAQIATDKVATCALLAAAGLPAVPHHLLRFRNLPDPVALTRELVGLPAVLKPHRESSGVDVLRAVDEAQARTALAHLASRYRAIAVSPFLPIEDEFRLVVLDGEVLLVYRKVTAPGEWRHNLHFGARPELDVDPAALPALTSLALAAMRALDLRFASVDVAVVAGRPSVLEVNSGVILEHFSHAGDRHRALAADVYRAAVRACLA
;
A
#
# COMPACT_ATOMS: atom_id res chain seq x y z
N MET A 1 -24.89 19.08 26.93
CA MET A 1 -26.04 18.22 27.28
C MET A 1 -25.65 16.79 26.96
N SER A 2 -25.17 16.06 27.95
CA SER A 2 -24.71 14.69 27.83
C SER A 2 -25.38 13.90 28.96
N VAL A 3 -26.12 12.85 28.61
CA VAL A 3 -26.79 11.97 29.56
C VAL A 3 -25.82 10.87 29.96
N ILE A 4 -25.53 10.81 31.26
CA ILE A 4 -24.79 9.76 31.96
C ILE A 4 -25.79 8.66 32.32
N ILE A 5 -25.46 7.39 32.10
CA ILE A 5 -26.11 6.25 32.77
C ILE A 5 -25.06 5.57 33.64
N HIS A 6 -25.31 5.59 34.95
CA HIS A 6 -24.57 4.89 36.00
C HIS A 6 -25.04 3.44 36.10
N CYS A 7 -24.11 2.50 36.28
CA CYS A 7 -24.39 1.20 36.88
C CYS A 7 -23.37 0.95 37.99
N SER A 8 -23.88 0.75 39.21
CA SER A 8 -23.15 0.47 40.44
C SER A 8 -23.18 -1.02 40.74
N GLY A 9 -22.05 -1.62 41.13
CA GLY A 9 -22.01 -2.97 41.71
C GLY A 9 -20.69 -3.71 41.45
N PRO A 10 -19.99 -4.25 42.48
CA PRO A 10 -18.56 -4.54 42.40
C PRO A 10 -18.27 -6.02 42.08
N LEU A 11 -17.18 -6.31 41.38
CA LEU A 11 -16.58 -7.65 41.38
C LEU A 11 -15.05 -7.56 41.33
N ALA A 12 -14.45 -8.07 42.41
CA ALA A 12 -13.02 -8.26 42.59
C ALA A 12 -12.50 -9.43 41.73
N ILE A 13 -11.23 -9.34 41.35
CA ILE A 13 -10.38 -10.35 40.68
C ILE A 13 -9.64 -11.09 41.83
N PRO A 14 -9.41 -12.44 41.86
CA PRO A 14 -8.44 -13.07 40.93
C PRO A 14 -8.45 -14.61 40.67
N SER A 15 -7.70 -14.93 39.60
CA SER A 15 -6.74 -16.05 39.45
C SER A 15 -7.11 -17.29 38.60
N ALA A 16 -6.04 -17.75 37.95
CA ALA A 16 -5.88 -18.76 36.92
C ALA A 16 -6.51 -20.13 37.20
N HIS A 17 -6.94 -20.82 36.14
CA HIS A 17 -6.45 -22.15 35.72
C HIS A 17 -7.32 -22.69 34.57
N HIS A 18 -6.72 -22.88 33.39
CA HIS A 18 -7.25 -23.79 32.37
C HIS A 18 -6.86 -25.23 32.76
N PRO A 19 -7.74 -26.22 32.57
CA PRO A 19 -7.63 -27.03 31.37
C PRO A 19 -8.97 -27.47 30.77
N TRP A 20 -9.06 -27.41 29.44
CA TRP A 20 -10.16 -27.98 28.67
C TRP A 20 -10.23 -29.50 28.85
N ARG A 21 -11.35 -30.00 29.40
CA ARG A 21 -11.76 -31.41 29.32
C ARG A 21 -12.96 -31.52 28.38
N HIS A 22 -12.86 -32.35 27.35
CA HIS A 22 -14.02 -32.82 26.59
C HIS A 22 -14.77 -33.90 27.40
N PRO A 23 -16.11 -33.89 27.44
CA PRO A 23 -16.88 -35.08 27.75
C PRO A 23 -17.44 -35.72 26.47
N ARG A 24 -17.14 -37.01 26.27
CA ARG A 24 -18.00 -37.93 25.51
C ARG A 24 -18.92 -38.62 26.51
N THR A 25 -20.22 -38.58 26.26
CA THR A 25 -21.17 -39.71 26.48
C THR A 25 -22.45 -39.38 25.70
N GLY A 26 -22.90 -40.31 24.85
CA GLY A 26 -24.17 -40.21 24.14
C GLY A 26 -25.25 -41.10 24.75
N SER A 27 -26.51 -40.81 24.39
CA SER A 27 -27.59 -41.81 24.23
C SER A 27 -28.88 -41.13 23.73
N GLY A 28 -29.41 -41.59 22.58
CA GLY A 28 -30.82 -41.43 22.17
C GLY A 28 -31.10 -40.51 20.96
N PRO A 29 -31.83 -40.95 19.91
CA PRO A 29 -32.06 -40.17 18.70
C PRO A 29 -33.26 -39.23 18.90
N GLY A 30 -32.99 -38.00 19.35
CA GLY A 30 -33.94 -36.90 19.22
C GLY A 30 -33.80 -36.28 17.83
N GLU A 31 -34.89 -36.21 17.05
CA GLU A 31 -34.93 -35.43 15.81
C GLU A 31 -34.33 -34.04 16.03
N PRO A 32 -33.51 -33.50 15.10
CA PRO A 32 -33.10 -32.12 15.20
C PRO A 32 -34.35 -31.26 15.10
N ALA A 33 -34.64 -30.50 16.16
CA ALA A 33 -35.69 -29.50 16.15
C ALA A 33 -35.50 -28.60 14.92
N ARG A 34 -36.37 -28.76 13.92
CA ARG A 34 -36.41 -27.88 12.76
C ARG A 34 -36.69 -26.48 13.29
N ALA A 35 -35.70 -25.60 13.21
CA ALA A 35 -35.91 -24.18 13.40
C ALA A 35 -36.92 -23.72 12.35
N VAL A 36 -38.18 -23.57 12.75
CA VAL A 36 -39.20 -22.95 11.92
C VAL A 36 -38.87 -21.47 11.87
N VAL A 37 -38.13 -21.05 10.84
CA VAL A 37 -37.99 -19.64 10.49
C VAL A 37 -39.37 -19.15 10.07
N ARG A 38 -40.10 -18.54 11.01
CA ARG A 38 -41.31 -17.80 10.67
C ARG A 38 -40.88 -16.57 9.86
N PRO A 39 -41.38 -16.39 8.62
CA PRO A 39 -41.10 -15.16 7.89
C PRO A 39 -41.74 -14.01 8.67
N LEU A 40 -40.97 -12.95 8.87
CA LEU A 40 -41.48 -11.68 9.40
C LEU A 40 -42.57 -11.20 8.43
N ARG A 41 -43.84 -11.38 8.80
CA ARG A 41 -44.96 -10.77 8.07
C ARG A 41 -44.84 -9.26 8.21
N GLY A 42 -44.64 -8.57 7.09
CA GLY A 42 -44.80 -7.11 7.01
C GLY A 42 -43.55 -6.29 6.73
N VAL A 43 -42.40 -6.88 6.38
CA VAL A 43 -41.30 -6.11 5.78
C VAL A 43 -41.49 -6.17 4.27
N ALA A 44 -41.95 -5.07 3.68
CA ALA A 44 -41.87 -4.86 2.23
C ALA A 44 -40.45 -5.27 1.80
N GLY A 45 -40.34 -6.15 0.79
CA GLY A 45 -39.07 -6.69 0.33
C GLY A 45 -38.04 -5.58 0.14
N PRO A 46 -36.73 -5.86 0.30
CA PRO A 46 -35.70 -4.84 0.29
C PRO A 46 -35.92 -3.98 -0.96
N ARG A 47 -36.42 -2.75 -0.75
CA ARG A 47 -36.35 -1.71 -1.77
C ARG A 47 -34.90 -1.75 -2.15
N ALA A 48 -34.61 -2.20 -3.37
CA ALA A 48 -33.28 -2.20 -3.91
C ALA A 48 -32.77 -0.78 -3.66
N TRP A 49 -31.87 -0.65 -2.68
CA TRP A 49 -31.04 0.54 -2.57
C TRP A 49 -30.16 0.44 -3.79
N LEU A 50 -30.72 0.82 -4.94
CA LEU A 50 -29.97 1.14 -6.13
C LEU A 50 -29.07 2.27 -5.65
N CYS A 51 -27.85 1.92 -5.24
CA CYS A 51 -26.76 2.85 -5.13
C CYS A 51 -26.74 3.55 -6.48
N ARG A 52 -27.32 4.75 -6.55
CA ARG A 52 -27.13 5.64 -7.67
C ARG A 52 -25.66 5.98 -7.61
N VAL A 53 -24.86 5.22 -8.37
CA VAL A 53 -23.44 5.50 -8.59
C VAL A 53 -23.42 6.79 -9.38
N ALA A 54 -23.31 7.92 -8.69
CA ALA A 54 -22.95 9.17 -9.33
C ALA A 54 -21.60 8.93 -9.99
N ARG A 55 -21.56 8.97 -11.33
CA ARG A 55 -20.30 9.00 -12.07
C ARG A 55 -19.81 10.44 -12.05
N PHE A 56 -18.61 10.68 -11.54
CA PHE A 56 -18.02 12.00 -11.64
C PHE A 56 -17.57 12.20 -13.10
N GLN A 57 -17.80 13.39 -13.67
CA GLN A 57 -17.58 13.63 -15.10
C GLN A 57 -16.11 13.45 -15.54
N GLU A 58 -15.16 13.50 -14.61
CA GLU A 58 -13.71 13.47 -14.90
C GLU A 58 -13.09 12.06 -14.92
N THR A 59 -13.82 11.00 -14.50
CA THR A 59 -13.19 9.67 -14.36
C THR A 59 -12.94 8.93 -15.67
N GLY A 60 -13.55 9.37 -16.77
CA GLY A 60 -13.40 8.80 -18.11
C GLY A 60 -12.07 9.12 -18.82
N GLN A 61 -11.22 9.99 -18.26
CA GLN A 61 -9.93 10.37 -18.86
C GLN A 61 -8.70 9.69 -18.25
N ARG A 62 -8.88 8.75 -17.29
CA ARG A 62 -7.74 8.08 -16.63
C ARG A 62 -7.18 6.97 -17.51
N HIS A 63 -5.86 6.98 -17.73
CA HIS A 63 -5.19 5.95 -18.53
C HIS A 63 -5.32 4.57 -17.87
N PHE A 64 -5.26 4.50 -16.54
CA PHE A 64 -5.46 3.25 -15.81
C PHE A 64 -6.79 2.57 -16.18
N VAL A 65 -7.91 3.32 -16.21
CA VAL A 65 -9.23 2.74 -16.51
C VAL A 65 -9.26 2.13 -17.91
N ALA A 66 -8.84 2.90 -18.91
CA ALA A 66 -8.78 2.44 -20.30
C ALA A 66 -7.84 1.22 -20.48
N GLN A 67 -6.71 1.20 -19.77
CA GLN A 67 -5.76 0.09 -19.81
C GLN A 67 -6.32 -1.19 -19.18
N ILE A 68 -7.07 -1.08 -18.08
CA ILE A 68 -7.74 -2.24 -17.46
C ILE A 68 -8.87 -2.77 -18.34
N GLU A 69 -9.66 -1.89 -18.95
CA GLU A 69 -10.71 -2.29 -19.91
C GLU A 69 -10.11 -3.04 -21.10
N GLN A 70 -9.05 -2.49 -21.70
CA GLN A 70 -8.34 -3.14 -22.81
C GLN A 70 -7.75 -4.49 -22.39
N ALA A 71 -7.08 -4.55 -21.23
CA ALA A 71 -6.51 -5.79 -20.71
C ALA A 71 -7.58 -6.85 -20.42
N GLY A 72 -8.76 -6.43 -19.92
CA GLY A 72 -9.90 -7.31 -19.70
C GLY A 72 -10.41 -7.92 -21.00
N VAL A 73 -10.64 -7.09 -22.03
CA VAL A 73 -11.04 -7.56 -23.37
C VAL A 73 -10.06 -8.58 -23.93
N GLU A 74 -8.76 -8.29 -23.85
CA GLU A 74 -7.71 -9.21 -24.35
C GLU A 74 -7.60 -10.51 -23.55
N ALA A 75 -7.99 -10.49 -22.28
CA ALA A 75 -8.04 -11.67 -21.42
C ALA A 75 -9.39 -12.43 -21.50
N GLY A 76 -10.33 -11.97 -22.34
CA GLY A 76 -11.67 -12.56 -22.43
C GLY A 76 -12.52 -12.34 -21.17
N ALA A 77 -12.26 -11.27 -20.41
CA ALA A 77 -12.97 -10.94 -19.19
C ALA A 77 -13.89 -9.72 -19.38
N GLU A 78 -15.09 -9.79 -18.80
CA GLU A 78 -15.94 -8.61 -18.61
C GLU A 78 -15.37 -7.76 -17.46
N VAL A 79 -15.18 -6.46 -17.70
CA VAL A 79 -14.77 -5.50 -16.67
C VAL A 79 -16.00 -4.73 -16.19
N ARG A 80 -16.37 -4.94 -14.93
CA ARG A 80 -17.46 -4.22 -14.27
C ARG A 80 -16.89 -3.22 -13.28
N TRP A 81 -17.19 -1.94 -13.49
CA TRP A 81 -16.76 -0.88 -12.58
C TRP A 81 -17.82 -0.55 -11.54
N HIS A 82 -17.36 -0.45 -10.30
CA HIS A 82 -18.14 -0.04 -9.15
C HIS A 82 -17.51 1.21 -8.52
N SER A 83 -18.33 1.99 -7.81
CA SER A 83 -17.88 3.16 -7.04
C SER A 83 -17.01 4.14 -7.86
N ASP A 84 -17.51 4.56 -9.04
CA ASP A 84 -16.83 5.54 -9.91
C ASP A 84 -15.40 5.12 -10.37
N HIS A 85 -15.30 3.89 -10.87
CA HIS A 85 -14.06 3.26 -11.31
C HIS A 85 -13.01 3.10 -10.21
N TRP A 86 -13.44 3.10 -8.94
CA TRP A 86 -12.57 2.79 -7.80
C TRP A 86 -12.39 1.29 -7.60
N LEU A 87 -13.42 0.50 -7.92
CA LEU A 87 -13.41 -0.95 -7.77
C LEU A 87 -13.71 -1.59 -9.12
N ALA A 88 -12.72 -2.28 -9.69
CA ALA A 88 -12.88 -3.12 -10.88
C ALA A 88 -13.20 -4.55 -10.46
N GLU A 89 -14.18 -5.14 -11.11
CA GLU A 89 -14.50 -6.56 -11.03
C GLU A 89 -14.25 -7.18 -12.41
N LEU A 90 -13.27 -8.06 -12.49
CA LEU A 90 -12.94 -8.83 -13.69
C LEU A 90 -13.67 -10.17 -13.60
N VAL A 91 -14.44 -10.52 -14.63
CA VAL A 91 -15.25 -11.75 -14.66
C VAL A 91 -15.01 -12.53 -15.94
N THR A 92 -14.64 -13.80 -15.77
CA THR A 92 -14.72 -14.83 -16.81
C THR A 92 -15.71 -15.91 -16.37
N ASP A 93 -15.93 -16.93 -17.18
CA ASP A 93 -16.77 -18.07 -16.80
C ASP A 93 -16.21 -18.87 -15.60
N GLU A 94 -14.88 -18.84 -15.40
CA GLU A 94 -14.17 -19.66 -14.41
C GLU A 94 -13.62 -18.87 -13.22
N ARG A 95 -13.43 -17.56 -13.39
CA ARG A 95 -12.67 -16.72 -12.46
C ARG A 95 -13.35 -15.38 -12.22
N ARG A 96 -13.07 -14.87 -11.03
CA ARG A 96 -13.47 -13.52 -10.61
C ARG A 96 -12.34 -12.89 -9.83
N ALA A 97 -11.93 -11.69 -10.22
CA ALA A 97 -10.91 -10.91 -9.53
C ALA A 97 -11.41 -9.50 -9.20
N LEU A 98 -10.99 -8.97 -8.05
CA LEU A 98 -11.36 -7.63 -7.58
C LEU A 98 -10.12 -6.76 -7.44
N ILE A 99 -10.11 -5.64 -8.15
CA ILE A 99 -9.05 -4.63 -8.08
C ILE A 99 -9.63 -3.40 -7.40
N ILE A 100 -9.04 -2.97 -6.29
CA ILE A 100 -9.45 -1.74 -5.58
C ILE A 100 -8.35 -0.68 -5.71
N GLY A 101 -8.69 0.47 -6.28
CA GLY A 101 -7.70 1.43 -6.75
C GLY A 101 -6.76 0.76 -7.76
N GLN A 102 -5.47 0.70 -7.42
CA GLN A 102 -4.42 0.01 -8.20
C GLN A 102 -3.85 -1.21 -7.46
N VAL A 103 -4.59 -1.74 -6.48
CA VAL A 103 -4.21 -2.93 -5.72
C VAL A 103 -4.89 -4.15 -6.34
N PHE A 104 -4.06 -5.01 -6.92
CA PHE A 104 -4.49 -6.27 -7.54
C PHE A 104 -4.52 -7.39 -6.50
N PRO A 105 -5.42 -8.39 -6.63
CA PRO A 105 -5.56 -9.50 -5.70
C PRO A 105 -4.47 -10.57 -5.89
N LEU A 106 -3.24 -10.15 -6.17
CA LEU A 106 -2.08 -11.00 -6.44
C LEU A 106 -1.23 -11.24 -5.20
N ASN A 107 -1.17 -10.26 -4.30
CA ASN A 107 -0.45 -10.38 -3.04
C ASN A 107 -1.41 -10.88 -1.94
N ASN A 108 -0.87 -11.63 -0.98
CA ASN A 108 -1.62 -11.89 0.24
C ASN A 108 -1.85 -10.58 1.03
N ALA A 109 -2.86 -10.58 1.91
CA ALA A 109 -3.30 -9.38 2.61
C ALA A 109 -2.23 -8.79 3.56
N ALA A 110 -1.37 -9.62 4.14
CA ALA A 110 -0.32 -9.16 5.04
C ALA A 110 0.83 -8.53 4.25
N ALA A 111 1.31 -9.20 3.21
CA ALA A 111 2.37 -8.70 2.32
C ALA A 111 1.98 -7.35 1.69
N ALA A 112 0.75 -7.21 1.22
CA ALA A 112 0.25 -5.93 0.69
C ALA A 112 0.28 -4.79 1.72
N GLN A 113 -0.13 -5.07 2.97
CA GLN A 113 -0.09 -4.05 4.03
C GLN A 113 1.33 -3.71 4.48
N ILE A 114 2.22 -4.71 4.53
CA ILE A 114 3.63 -4.50 4.86
C ILE A 114 4.31 -3.62 3.82
N ALA A 115 4.08 -3.91 2.52
CA ALA A 115 4.64 -3.14 1.43
C ALA A 115 4.30 -1.64 1.56
N THR A 116 3.05 -1.33 1.89
CA THR A 116 2.58 0.06 2.03
C THR A 116 3.02 0.74 3.34
N ASP A 117 3.69 0.03 4.24
CA ASP A 117 4.20 0.55 5.52
C ASP A 117 5.74 0.66 5.47
N LYS A 118 6.24 1.89 5.37
CA LYS A 118 7.67 2.18 5.17
C LYS A 118 8.56 1.62 6.29
N VAL A 119 8.05 1.59 7.53
CA VAL A 119 8.80 1.03 8.66
C VAL A 119 8.78 -0.49 8.62
N ALA A 120 7.61 -1.09 8.37
CA ALA A 120 7.50 -2.56 8.31
C ALA A 120 8.34 -3.14 7.17
N THR A 121 8.30 -2.50 6.00
CA THR A 121 9.16 -2.82 4.86
C THR A 121 10.64 -2.74 5.25
N CYS A 122 11.08 -1.62 5.82
CA CYS A 122 12.47 -1.45 6.25
C CYS A 122 12.92 -2.52 7.25
N ALA A 123 12.05 -2.89 8.21
CA ALA A 123 12.37 -3.89 9.23
C ALA A 123 12.58 -5.29 8.63
N LEU A 124 11.73 -5.72 7.69
CA LEU A 124 11.88 -7.04 7.05
C LEU A 124 13.07 -7.08 6.08
N LEU A 125 13.32 -6.01 5.34
CA LEU A 125 14.50 -5.93 4.48
C LEU A 125 15.79 -6.00 5.31
N ALA A 126 15.85 -5.28 6.43
CA ALA A 126 16.98 -5.35 7.36
C ALA A 126 17.15 -6.77 7.94
N ALA A 127 16.06 -7.43 8.34
CA ALA A 127 16.10 -8.82 8.81
C ALA A 127 16.58 -9.81 7.74
N ALA A 128 16.32 -9.53 6.46
CA ALA A 128 16.82 -10.28 5.32
C ALA A 128 18.25 -9.89 4.88
N GLY A 129 18.90 -8.95 5.56
CA GLY A 129 20.24 -8.45 5.20
C GLY A 129 20.29 -7.64 3.90
N LEU A 130 19.14 -7.09 3.47
CA LEU A 130 19.05 -6.32 2.24
C LEU A 130 19.29 -4.82 2.51
N PRO A 131 20.01 -4.12 1.61
CA PRO A 131 20.23 -2.69 1.74
C PRO A 131 18.91 -1.93 1.58
N ALA A 132 18.56 -1.14 2.58
CA ALA A 132 17.38 -0.30 2.61
C ALA A 132 17.69 1.03 3.30
N VAL A 133 16.99 2.10 2.89
CA VAL A 133 17.05 3.39 3.57
C VAL A 133 16.41 3.23 4.96
N PRO A 134 17.10 3.58 6.06
CA PRO A 134 16.57 3.40 7.40
C PRO A 134 15.27 4.19 7.61
N HIS A 135 14.23 3.52 8.08
CA HIS A 135 12.98 4.13 8.52
C HIS A 135 12.64 3.65 9.92
N HIS A 136 12.49 4.59 10.85
CA HIS A 136 12.15 4.30 12.23
C HIS A 136 10.74 4.78 12.54
N LEU A 137 10.00 4.00 13.34
CA LEU A 137 8.67 4.38 13.78
C LEU A 137 8.74 5.35 14.96
N LEU A 138 8.14 6.52 14.80
CA LEU A 138 7.93 7.47 15.88
C LEU A 138 6.43 7.51 16.22
N ARG A 139 6.08 7.11 17.44
CA ARG A 139 4.71 7.14 17.96
C ARG A 139 4.55 8.33 18.88
N PHE A 140 3.60 9.22 18.61
CA PHE A 140 3.45 10.46 19.39
C PHE A 140 2.84 10.24 20.78
N ARG A 141 2.06 9.16 20.96
CA ARG A 141 1.43 8.86 22.26
C ARG A 141 2.52 8.62 23.31
N ASN A 142 2.51 9.44 24.37
CA ASN A 142 3.43 9.38 25.50
C ASN A 142 4.91 9.57 25.12
N LEU A 143 5.19 10.29 24.04
CA LEU A 143 6.56 10.61 23.62
C LEU A 143 6.97 11.99 24.17
N PRO A 144 7.83 12.05 25.21
CA PRO A 144 8.14 13.31 25.89
C PRO A 144 8.95 14.28 25.02
N ASP A 145 9.91 13.78 24.24
CA ASP A 145 10.72 14.61 23.34
C ASP A 145 10.90 13.93 21.96
N PRO A 146 9.97 14.19 21.02
CA PRO A 146 10.06 13.62 19.67
C PRO A 146 11.22 14.21 18.85
N VAL A 147 11.71 15.41 19.19
CA VAL A 147 12.83 16.05 18.49
C VAL A 147 14.14 15.37 18.88
N ALA A 148 14.37 15.17 20.18
CA ALA A 148 15.54 14.46 20.68
C ALA A 148 15.59 13.02 20.13
N LEU A 149 14.46 12.30 20.16
CA LEU A 149 14.40 10.95 19.61
C LEU A 149 14.67 10.91 18.10
N THR A 150 14.17 11.89 17.33
CA THR A 150 14.45 11.97 15.89
C THR A 150 15.96 12.14 15.66
N ARG A 151 16.62 13.02 16.41
CA ARG A 151 18.08 13.22 16.32
C ARG A 151 18.87 11.96 16.69
N GLU A 152 18.46 11.27 17.73
CA GLU A 152 19.09 10.03 18.17
C GLU A 152 18.99 8.93 17.10
N LEU A 153 17.82 8.78 16.48
CA LEU A 153 17.58 7.70 15.52
C LEU A 153 18.22 7.96 14.15
N VAL A 154 18.11 9.19 13.63
CA VAL A 154 18.45 9.48 12.22
C VAL A 154 19.30 10.73 12.01
N GLY A 155 19.61 11.48 13.07
CA GLY A 155 20.32 12.75 12.97
C GLY A 155 19.50 13.85 12.29
N LEU A 156 20.18 14.92 11.88
CA LEU A 156 19.64 16.00 11.04
C LEU A 156 20.66 16.30 9.91
N PRO A 157 20.22 16.63 8.69
CA PRO A 157 18.82 16.75 8.25
C PRO A 157 18.05 15.42 8.25
N ALA A 158 16.76 15.48 8.56
CA ALA A 158 15.85 14.33 8.61
C ALA A 158 14.65 14.51 7.67
N VAL A 159 14.09 13.38 7.22
CA VAL A 159 12.80 13.31 6.53
C VAL A 159 11.76 12.74 7.50
N LEU A 160 10.66 13.47 7.67
CA LEU A 160 9.54 13.09 8.51
C LEU A 160 8.31 12.92 7.62
N LYS A 161 7.67 11.75 7.68
CA LYS A 161 6.54 11.43 6.80
C LYS A 161 5.59 10.41 7.41
N PRO A 162 4.29 10.42 7.06
CA PRO A 162 3.40 9.34 7.44
C PRO A 162 3.94 8.00 6.94
N HIS A 163 3.86 6.98 7.80
CA HIS A 163 4.43 5.67 7.49
C HIS A 163 3.64 4.91 6.41
N ARG A 164 2.36 5.25 6.19
CA ARG A 164 1.42 4.56 5.27
C ARG A 164 0.83 5.43 4.16
N GLU A 165 1.12 6.72 4.13
CA GLU A 165 0.63 7.60 3.05
C GLU A 165 1.52 7.49 1.81
N SER A 166 0.93 7.78 0.65
CA SER A 166 1.60 7.80 -0.65
C SER A 166 1.63 9.21 -1.25
N SER A 167 2.16 9.34 -2.47
CA SER A 167 2.09 10.57 -3.29
C SER A 167 2.79 11.79 -2.70
N GLY A 168 3.62 11.62 -1.67
CA GLY A 168 4.42 12.69 -1.07
C GLY A 168 3.62 13.68 -0.20
N VAL A 169 2.41 13.31 0.20
CA VAL A 169 1.60 14.05 1.17
C VAL A 169 2.30 14.07 2.53
N ASP A 170 2.40 15.25 3.12
CA ASP A 170 2.98 15.47 4.46
C ASP A 170 4.41 14.88 4.60
N VAL A 171 5.17 14.87 3.50
CA VAL A 171 6.60 14.54 3.49
C VAL A 171 7.41 15.81 3.72
N LEU A 172 7.98 15.93 4.92
CA LEU A 172 8.68 17.13 5.39
C LEU A 172 10.16 16.86 5.57
N ARG A 173 10.99 17.84 5.19
CA ARG A 173 12.43 17.87 5.48
C ARG A 173 12.69 18.84 6.62
N ALA A 174 13.43 18.40 7.63
CA ALA A 174 13.89 19.22 8.74
C ALA A 174 15.41 19.28 8.73
N VAL A 175 15.99 20.47 8.55
CA VAL A 175 17.46 20.64 8.55
C VAL A 175 18.05 20.95 9.93
N ASP A 176 17.20 21.41 10.85
CA ASP A 176 17.56 21.76 12.23
C ASP A 176 16.44 21.37 13.21
N GLU A 177 16.68 21.57 14.51
CA GLU A 177 15.72 21.23 15.56
C GLU A 177 14.44 22.07 15.53
N ALA A 178 14.53 23.33 15.09
CA ALA A 178 13.37 24.22 15.04
C ALA A 178 12.40 23.77 13.93
N GLN A 179 12.94 23.41 12.77
CA GLN A 179 12.18 22.80 11.68
C GLN A 179 11.63 21.44 12.06
N ALA A 180 12.43 20.59 12.74
CA ALA A 180 11.96 19.29 13.22
C ALA A 180 10.78 19.44 14.18
N ARG A 181 10.88 20.37 15.14
CA ARG A 181 9.79 20.67 16.09
C ARG A 181 8.51 21.09 15.39
N THR A 182 8.62 21.96 14.38
CA THR A 182 7.49 22.45 13.58
C THR A 182 6.85 21.31 12.78
N ALA A 183 7.66 20.52 12.08
CA ALA A 183 7.20 19.38 11.30
C ALA A 183 6.52 18.31 12.17
N LEU A 184 7.12 17.97 13.32
CA LEU A 184 6.56 17.00 14.26
C LEU A 184 5.23 17.48 14.86
N ALA A 185 5.10 18.76 15.20
CA ALA A 185 3.84 19.31 15.70
C ALA A 185 2.72 19.24 14.65
N HIS A 186 3.03 19.59 13.38
CA HIS A 186 2.11 19.44 12.26
C HIS A 186 1.65 17.98 12.10
N LEU A 187 2.60 17.05 12.03
CA LEU A 187 2.32 15.63 11.82
C LEU A 187 1.59 14.98 13.00
N ALA A 188 1.91 15.37 14.25
CA ALA A 188 1.27 14.84 15.46
C ALA A 188 -0.22 15.19 15.54
N SER A 189 -0.63 16.31 14.95
CA SER A 189 -2.05 16.71 14.90
C SER A 189 -2.89 15.84 13.94
N ARG A 190 -2.24 15.10 13.04
CA ARG A 190 -2.87 14.40 11.90
C ARG A 190 -2.71 12.88 11.99
N TYR A 191 -1.58 12.43 12.52
CA TYR A 191 -1.17 11.03 12.51
C TYR A 191 -0.86 10.53 13.92
N ARG A 192 -1.20 9.27 14.21
CA ARG A 192 -0.82 8.64 15.48
C ARG A 192 0.66 8.25 15.54
N ALA A 193 1.26 8.00 14.38
CA ALA A 193 2.64 7.61 14.22
C ALA A 193 3.15 7.96 12.81
N ILE A 194 4.45 8.20 12.70
CA ILE A 194 5.14 8.55 11.46
C ILE A 194 6.39 7.68 11.29
N ALA A 195 6.93 7.68 10.07
CA ALA A 195 8.28 7.21 9.80
C ALA A 195 9.24 8.41 9.82
N VAL A 196 10.40 8.21 10.45
CA VAL A 196 11.54 9.13 10.38
C VAL A 196 12.71 8.44 9.72
N SER A 197 13.39 9.13 8.80
CA SER A 197 14.53 8.61 8.04
C SER A 197 15.60 9.70 7.89
N PRO A 198 16.88 9.35 7.71
CA PRO A 198 17.90 10.34 7.39
C PRO A 198 17.59 11.00 6.05
N PHE A 199 17.94 12.28 5.89
CA PHE A 199 17.96 12.91 4.58
C PHE A 199 19.27 12.56 3.88
N LEU A 200 19.21 11.70 2.88
CA LEU A 200 20.37 11.21 2.13
C LEU A 200 20.54 12.00 0.83
N PRO A 201 21.79 12.22 0.37
CA PRO A 201 22.06 12.78 -0.95
C PRO A 201 21.81 11.72 -2.03
N ILE A 202 20.55 11.55 -2.41
CA ILE A 202 20.14 10.60 -3.44
C ILE A 202 20.64 11.12 -4.79
N GLU A 203 21.51 10.34 -5.44
CA GLU A 203 22.02 10.59 -6.79
C GLU A 203 20.94 10.25 -7.81
N ASP A 204 20.33 9.08 -7.62
CA ASP A 204 19.30 8.53 -8.49
C ASP A 204 18.22 7.80 -7.71
N GLU A 205 16.98 7.90 -8.18
CA GLU A 205 15.89 7.05 -7.75
C GLU A 205 15.32 6.31 -8.95
N PHE A 206 15.22 4.98 -8.84
CA PHE A 206 14.65 4.11 -9.86
C PHE A 206 13.37 3.47 -9.33
N ARG A 207 12.38 3.28 -10.21
CA ARG A 207 11.25 2.39 -9.93
C ARG A 207 11.35 1.14 -10.79
N LEU A 208 11.25 0.00 -10.14
CA LEU A 208 11.10 -1.30 -10.77
C LEU A 208 9.69 -1.83 -10.50
N VAL A 209 8.96 -2.23 -11.53
CA VAL A 209 7.68 -2.94 -11.37
C VAL A 209 7.93 -4.42 -11.58
N VAL A 210 7.56 -5.24 -10.60
CA VAL A 210 7.83 -6.67 -10.60
C VAL A 210 6.52 -7.44 -10.52
N LEU A 211 6.39 -8.48 -11.34
CA LEU A 211 5.30 -9.47 -11.29
C LEU A 211 5.91 -10.89 -11.30
N ASP A 212 5.60 -11.71 -10.30
CA ASP A 212 5.97 -13.14 -10.25
C ASP A 212 7.46 -13.41 -10.51
N GLY A 213 8.33 -12.53 -10.00
CA GLY A 213 9.79 -12.64 -10.14
C GLY A 213 10.35 -12.07 -11.45
N GLU A 214 9.51 -11.52 -12.32
CA GLU A 214 9.92 -10.83 -13.55
C GLU A 214 9.82 -9.31 -13.38
N VAL A 215 10.86 -8.58 -13.81
CA VAL A 215 10.84 -7.11 -13.85
C VAL A 215 10.18 -6.66 -15.16
N LEU A 216 8.96 -6.13 -15.05
CA LEU A 216 8.16 -5.70 -16.20
C LEU A 216 8.51 -4.29 -16.69
N LEU A 217 8.98 -3.43 -15.79
CA LEU A 217 9.28 -2.04 -16.09
C LEU A 217 10.38 -1.53 -15.17
N VAL A 218 11.33 -0.79 -15.74
CA VAL A 218 12.33 -0.01 -15.00
C VAL A 218 12.35 1.41 -15.56
N TYR A 219 12.35 2.42 -14.70
CA TYR A 219 12.60 3.80 -15.10
C TYR A 219 13.28 4.59 -13.98
N ARG A 220 14.05 5.59 -14.39
CA ARG A 220 14.68 6.57 -13.49
C ARG A 220 13.73 7.74 -13.24
N LYS A 221 13.70 8.28 -12.03
CA LYS A 221 12.94 9.46 -11.65
C LYS A 221 13.87 10.67 -11.57
N VAL A 222 13.80 11.54 -12.57
CA VAL A 222 14.57 12.78 -12.61
C VAL A 222 13.81 13.88 -11.90
N THR A 223 14.36 14.34 -10.78
CA THR A 223 13.75 15.35 -9.92
C THR A 223 13.62 16.70 -10.63
N ALA A 224 12.52 17.41 -10.38
CA ALA A 224 12.31 18.75 -10.90
C ALA A 224 13.29 19.76 -10.27
N PRO A 225 13.72 20.81 -11.00
CA PRO A 225 14.57 21.86 -10.43
C PRO A 225 13.93 22.49 -9.17
N GLY A 226 14.70 22.58 -8.09
CA GLY A 226 14.24 23.14 -6.81
C GLY A 226 13.40 22.20 -5.95
N GLU A 227 13.08 21.01 -6.44
CA GLU A 227 12.45 19.93 -5.68
C GLU A 227 13.52 18.96 -5.17
N TRP A 228 13.31 18.36 -3.99
CA TRP A 228 14.21 17.35 -3.42
C TRP A 228 13.60 15.94 -3.43
N ARG A 229 12.29 15.84 -3.67
CA ARG A 229 11.55 14.58 -3.78
C ARG A 229 11.54 14.11 -5.24
N HIS A 230 11.99 12.88 -5.48
CA HIS A 230 11.94 12.24 -6.81
C HIS A 230 10.52 11.76 -7.17
N ASN A 231 9.49 12.60 -6.97
CA ASN A 231 8.09 12.22 -7.08
C ASN A 231 7.45 12.83 -8.34
N LEU A 232 6.89 11.97 -9.19
CA LEU A 232 6.26 12.38 -10.45
C LEU A 232 5.06 13.32 -10.23
N HIS A 233 4.37 13.19 -9.09
CA HIS A 233 3.29 14.10 -8.70
C HIS A 233 3.77 15.54 -8.51
N PHE A 234 5.03 15.73 -8.11
CA PHE A 234 5.67 17.03 -7.92
C PHE A 234 6.59 17.41 -9.10
N GLY A 235 6.32 16.87 -10.29
CA GLY A 235 6.97 17.28 -11.53
C GLY A 235 8.25 16.51 -11.89
N ALA A 236 8.64 15.48 -11.12
CA ALA A 236 9.72 14.60 -11.54
C ALA A 236 9.35 13.88 -12.86
N ARG A 237 10.32 13.66 -13.73
CA ARG A 237 10.11 13.04 -15.05
C ARG A 237 10.58 11.59 -15.05
N PRO A 238 9.80 10.65 -15.62
CA PRO A 238 10.24 9.27 -15.79
C PRO A 238 11.11 9.12 -17.05
N GLU A 239 12.37 8.77 -16.86
CA GLU A 239 13.31 8.46 -17.93
C GLU A 239 13.47 6.96 -18.14
N LEU A 240 13.31 6.52 -19.40
CA LEU A 240 13.41 5.11 -19.80
C LEU A 240 14.84 4.72 -20.20
N ASP A 241 15.71 5.69 -20.44
CA ASP A 241 17.12 5.46 -20.78
C ASP A 241 17.91 5.22 -19.48
N VAL A 242 17.82 3.99 -18.98
CA VAL A 242 18.52 3.54 -17.77
C VAL A 242 19.83 2.91 -18.20
N ASP A 243 20.93 3.32 -17.57
CA ASP A 243 22.26 2.75 -17.83
C ASP A 243 22.22 1.21 -17.71
N PRO A 244 22.54 0.47 -18.79
CA PRO A 244 22.59 -0.99 -18.77
C PRO A 244 23.52 -1.56 -17.69
N ALA A 245 24.57 -0.83 -17.29
CA ALA A 245 25.47 -1.25 -16.22
C ALA A 245 24.81 -1.22 -14.83
N ALA A 246 23.80 -0.38 -14.61
CA ALA A 246 23.08 -0.28 -13.35
C ALA A 246 22.00 -1.37 -13.20
N LEU A 247 21.42 -1.84 -14.32
CA LEU A 247 20.28 -2.77 -14.34
C LEU A 247 20.49 -4.05 -13.52
N PRO A 248 21.62 -4.78 -13.61
CA PRO A 248 21.79 -6.03 -12.86
C PRO A 248 21.68 -5.84 -11.34
N ALA A 249 22.28 -4.78 -10.81
CA ALA A 249 22.25 -4.48 -9.38
C ALA A 249 20.86 -4.06 -8.91
N LEU A 250 20.19 -3.20 -9.68
CA LEU A 250 18.82 -2.74 -9.41
C LEU A 250 17.82 -3.91 -9.44
N THR A 251 17.86 -4.73 -10.50
CA THR A 251 16.99 -5.89 -10.67
C THR A 251 17.24 -6.93 -9.57
N SER A 252 18.50 -7.26 -9.27
CA SER A 252 18.82 -8.22 -8.21
C SER A 252 18.27 -7.77 -6.86
N LEU A 253 18.45 -6.49 -6.50
CA LEU A 253 17.94 -5.92 -5.25
C LEU A 253 16.41 -5.91 -5.21
N ALA A 254 15.75 -5.48 -6.29
CA ALA A 254 14.29 -5.45 -6.34
C ALA A 254 13.68 -6.86 -6.22
N LEU A 255 14.21 -7.84 -6.95
CA LEU A 255 13.75 -9.22 -6.85
C LEU A 255 14.01 -9.83 -5.47
N ALA A 256 15.13 -9.47 -4.82
CA ALA A 256 15.40 -9.89 -3.44
C ALA A 256 14.41 -9.27 -2.45
N ALA A 257 14.08 -7.98 -2.60
CA ALA A 257 13.08 -7.30 -1.80
C ALA A 257 11.69 -7.93 -1.96
N MET A 258 11.28 -8.24 -3.18
CA MET A 258 10.01 -8.92 -3.47
C MET A 258 9.90 -10.26 -2.75
N ARG A 259 10.97 -11.08 -2.78
CA ARG A 259 11.02 -12.36 -2.05
C ARG A 259 10.98 -12.17 -0.54
N ALA A 260 11.73 -11.21 0.00
CA ALA A 260 11.77 -10.94 1.44
C ALA A 260 10.42 -10.48 2.02
N LEU A 261 9.58 -9.87 1.18
CA LEU A 261 8.27 -9.35 1.56
C LEU A 261 7.10 -10.26 1.16
N ASP A 262 7.37 -11.42 0.56
CA ASP A 262 6.36 -12.35 0.04
C ASP A 262 5.38 -11.69 -0.94
N LEU A 263 5.92 -10.88 -1.86
CA LEU A 263 5.16 -10.14 -2.86
C LEU A 263 5.25 -10.80 -4.23
N ARG A 264 4.10 -10.84 -4.91
CA ARG A 264 3.97 -11.24 -6.32
C ARG A 264 3.96 -10.05 -7.24
N PHE A 265 3.20 -8.99 -6.93
CA PHE A 265 3.07 -7.80 -7.77
C PHE A 265 3.26 -6.51 -6.97
N ALA A 266 4.31 -5.75 -7.26
CA ALA A 266 4.55 -4.47 -6.59
C ALA A 266 5.48 -3.59 -7.41
N SER A 267 5.60 -2.33 -6.98
CA SER A 267 6.68 -1.44 -7.40
C SER A 267 7.70 -1.29 -6.28
N VAL A 268 8.99 -1.39 -6.61
CA VAL A 268 10.12 -1.20 -5.71
C VAL A 268 10.84 0.09 -6.14
N ASP A 269 10.88 1.06 -5.25
CA ASP A 269 11.66 2.27 -5.41
C ASP A 269 13.05 2.07 -4.79
N VAL A 270 14.10 2.27 -5.59
CA VAL A 270 15.50 2.07 -5.21
C VAL A 270 16.23 3.40 -5.32
N ALA A 271 16.81 3.86 -4.22
CA ALA A 271 17.66 5.04 -4.17
C ALA A 271 19.13 4.63 -4.31
N VAL A 272 19.91 5.43 -5.04
CA VAL A 272 21.37 5.30 -5.15
C VAL A 272 22.02 6.42 -4.36
N VAL A 273 22.89 6.04 -3.43
CA VAL A 273 23.66 6.98 -2.59
C VAL A 273 25.11 6.54 -2.60
N ALA A 274 26.03 7.42 -3.01
CA ALA A 274 27.45 7.11 -3.18
C ALA A 274 27.66 5.87 -4.07
N GLY A 275 26.91 5.78 -5.18
CA GLY A 275 26.92 4.63 -6.11
C GLY A 275 26.36 3.32 -5.55
N ARG A 276 25.74 3.30 -4.35
CA ARG A 276 25.19 2.09 -3.73
C ARG A 276 23.66 2.09 -3.77
N PRO A 277 23.02 1.07 -4.38
CA PRO A 277 21.56 0.95 -4.40
C PRO A 277 21.03 0.49 -3.04
N SER A 278 19.94 1.10 -2.59
CA SER A 278 19.19 0.73 -1.39
C SER A 278 17.69 0.86 -1.65
N VAL A 279 16.89 -0.09 -1.16
CA VAL A 279 15.43 0.02 -1.26
C VAL A 279 14.96 1.22 -0.43
N LEU A 280 14.24 2.13 -1.07
CA LEU A 280 13.66 3.31 -0.44
C LEU A 280 12.22 3.03 0.02
N GLU A 281 11.42 2.43 -0.85
CA GLU A 281 9.99 2.15 -0.62
C GLU A 281 9.54 0.99 -1.51
N VAL A 282 8.53 0.25 -1.06
CA VAL A 282 7.82 -0.73 -1.87
C VAL A 282 6.34 -0.35 -1.87
N ASN A 283 5.61 -0.60 -2.95
CA ASN A 283 4.18 -0.31 -3.02
C ASN A 283 3.45 -1.48 -3.67
N SER A 284 2.52 -2.10 -2.94
CA SER A 284 1.65 -3.15 -3.48
C SER A 284 0.59 -2.61 -4.44
N GLY A 285 0.27 -1.31 -4.35
CA GLY A 285 -0.48 -0.59 -5.36
C GLY A 285 0.47 -0.12 -6.47
N VAL A 286 0.32 -0.68 -7.67
CA VAL A 286 1.17 -0.29 -8.81
C VAL A 286 0.51 0.86 -9.55
N ILE A 287 0.92 2.09 -9.21
CA ILE A 287 0.37 3.31 -9.80
C ILE A 287 1.31 3.81 -10.90
N LEU A 288 0.80 3.82 -12.14
CA LEU A 288 1.51 4.29 -13.35
C LEU A 288 0.80 5.44 -14.07
N GLU A 289 -0.18 6.10 -13.44
CA GLU A 289 -0.96 7.17 -14.09
C GLU A 289 -0.05 8.32 -14.57
N HIS A 290 0.70 8.97 -13.67
CA HIS A 290 1.64 10.04 -14.03
C HIS A 290 2.74 9.58 -15.00
N PHE A 291 3.18 8.33 -14.87
CA PHE A 291 4.14 7.74 -15.80
C PHE A 291 3.57 7.68 -17.22
N SER A 292 2.33 7.18 -17.36
CA SER A 292 1.67 7.01 -18.65
C SER A 292 1.35 8.32 -19.37
N HIS A 293 1.27 9.45 -18.65
CA HIS A 293 1.10 10.79 -19.24
C HIS A 293 2.39 11.39 -19.79
N ALA A 294 3.56 10.79 -19.53
CA ALA A 294 4.84 11.32 -19.97
C ALA A 294 5.09 11.17 -21.49
N GLY A 295 4.37 10.26 -22.17
CA GLY A 295 4.45 10.06 -23.62
C GLY A 295 3.83 8.74 -24.07
N ASP A 296 3.72 8.55 -25.38
CA ASP A 296 3.06 7.37 -25.97
C ASP A 296 3.78 6.07 -25.63
N ARG A 297 5.13 6.09 -25.63
CA ARG A 297 5.93 4.93 -25.21
C ARG A 297 5.67 4.57 -23.75
N HIS A 298 5.59 5.55 -22.85
CA HIS A 298 5.28 5.30 -21.44
C HIS A 298 3.85 4.77 -21.25
N ARG A 299 2.89 5.30 -22.00
CA ARG A 299 1.51 4.81 -22.02
C ARG A 299 1.43 3.35 -22.45
N ALA A 300 2.16 2.98 -23.50
CA ALA A 300 2.23 1.59 -23.98
C ALA A 300 2.84 0.65 -22.93
N LEU A 301 3.98 1.02 -22.35
CA LEU A 301 4.63 0.23 -21.29
C LEU A 301 3.74 0.06 -20.04
N ALA A 302 3.02 1.09 -19.64
CA ALA A 302 2.05 0.99 -18.55
C ALA A 302 0.90 0.03 -18.89
N ALA A 303 0.42 0.04 -20.14
CA ALA A 303 -0.58 -0.90 -20.62
C ALA A 303 -0.06 -2.34 -20.58
N ASP A 304 1.20 -2.56 -20.97
CA ASP A 304 1.84 -3.89 -20.93
C ASP A 304 1.92 -4.44 -19.49
N VAL A 305 2.30 -3.60 -18.52
CA VAL A 305 2.31 -3.95 -17.10
C VAL A 305 0.91 -4.36 -16.62
N TYR A 306 -0.12 -3.55 -16.89
CA TYR A 306 -1.46 -3.86 -16.42
C TYR A 306 -2.07 -5.06 -17.15
N ARG A 307 -1.75 -5.28 -18.43
CA ARG A 307 -2.12 -6.49 -19.16
C ARG A 307 -1.55 -7.75 -18.48
N ALA A 308 -0.26 -7.72 -18.13
CA ALA A 308 0.36 -8.84 -17.43
C ALA A 308 -0.29 -9.10 -16.06
N ALA A 309 -0.57 -8.04 -15.29
CA ALA A 309 -1.24 -8.14 -14.00
C ALA A 309 -2.67 -8.69 -14.10
N VAL A 310 -3.46 -8.24 -15.09
CA VAL A 310 -4.82 -8.75 -15.36
C VAL A 310 -4.79 -10.23 -15.72
N ARG A 311 -3.87 -10.67 -16.58
CA ARG A 311 -3.70 -12.09 -16.91
C ARG A 311 -3.35 -12.91 -15.67
N ALA A 312 -2.43 -12.42 -14.83
CA ALA A 312 -2.06 -13.11 -13.59
C ALA A 312 -3.22 -13.22 -12.58
N CYS A 313 -4.16 -12.27 -12.58
CA CYS A 313 -5.37 -12.34 -11.75
C CYS A 313 -6.38 -13.40 -12.21
N LEU A 314 -6.30 -13.80 -13.48
CA LEU A 314 -7.27 -14.68 -14.14
C LEU A 314 -6.72 -16.07 -14.48
N ALA A 315 -5.43 -16.32 -14.24
CA ALA A 315 -4.83 -17.66 -14.26
C ALA A 315 -5.34 -18.51 -13.08
#